data_AF-A0A812IMQ6-F1
#
_entry.id   AF-A0A812IMQ6-F1
#
_cell.length_a   1.000
_cell.length_b   1.000
_cell.length_c   1.000
_cell.angle_alpha   90.00
_cell.angle_beta   90.00
_cell.angle_gamma   90.00
#
_symmetry.space_group_name_H-M   'P 1'
#
loop_
_entity.id
_entity.type
_entity.pdbx_description
1 polymer ?
#
loop_
_entity_poly.entity_id
_entity_poly.type
_entity_poly.pdbx_seq_one_letter_code
_entity_poly.pdbx_strand_id
1 'polypeptide(L)'
;MRLALRFLFILGTANGAEILQPSQFSAFGFMHVFKAGGSTYGAALAKYARAHHMPFFTDMREGGPSEIPAYLRALNPRTKHLAVDAPPPQSNFSIFHGHLVDMGFGKLNHHHSGSFNQFFPAAGRASAPLLAVALREPAARLMSAFMQLTAGLEHKPGASLSMDPQSLQGGVMDKGNMEAMFAEFMKQQGVAQCRVVPNQVFGPRFAAPCAEGDLDPSKLAAMSDLLRQYILPLITERLEESAALLDVFLGLQTPPSMLQLVRHGLPIRCGSYERWRLGRRHGMLEECQDNPRGGKGSGANQAGPLVTSTVRRVVDKAMGYELWLYQNATALFNTHLKLLGIHTGRPQEFSCKPKTLQGCTRKEAKFMSRWQSTSRGELSAEIRRLTSSMGNSPASDIKAMKKLAVLETLLHDAQEPEAREEL
;
A
#
# COMPACT_ATOMS: atom_id res chain seq x y z
N MET A 1 14.43 -32.88 23.94
CA MET A 1 13.74 -31.94 24.85
C MET A 1 13.27 -30.73 24.05
N ARG A 2 11.96 -30.48 24.03
CA ARG A 2 11.29 -29.41 23.28
C ARG A 2 11.48 -28.08 24.05
N LEU A 3 12.27 -27.14 23.55
CA LEU A 3 12.24 -25.76 24.05
C LEU A 3 11.12 -25.01 23.33
N ALA A 4 10.01 -24.83 24.04
CA ALA A 4 8.97 -23.91 23.66
C ALA A 4 9.50 -22.48 23.83
N LEU A 5 9.79 -21.79 22.71
CA LEU A 5 9.88 -20.34 22.68
C LEU A 5 8.49 -19.79 23.04
N ARG A 6 8.26 -19.54 24.32
CA ARG A 6 7.20 -18.64 24.77
C ARG A 6 7.63 -17.24 24.36
N PHE A 7 7.14 -16.79 23.20
CA PHE A 7 7.11 -15.37 22.87
C PHE A 7 6.31 -14.68 23.98
N LEU A 8 7.03 -14.00 24.87
CA LEU A 8 6.44 -13.15 25.87
C LEU A 8 5.79 -11.99 25.12
N PHE A 9 4.46 -12.02 25.00
CA PHE A 9 3.67 -10.86 24.63
C PHE A 9 3.91 -9.79 25.68
N ILE A 10 4.74 -8.80 25.37
CA ILE A 10 4.73 -7.53 26.12
C ILE A 10 3.54 -6.73 25.60
N LEU A 11 2.34 -7.19 25.97
CA LEU A 11 1.22 -6.31 26.29
C LEU A 11 1.38 -5.93 27.77
N GLY A 12 2.51 -5.29 28.07
CA GLY A 12 2.85 -4.79 29.39
C GLY A 12 2.76 -3.28 29.38
N THR A 13 1.73 -2.79 30.05
CA THR A 13 1.50 -1.39 30.42
C THR A 13 2.74 -0.75 31.03
N ALA A 14 3.29 0.26 30.36
CA ALA A 14 4.08 1.32 30.99
C ALA A 14 3.87 2.60 30.18
N ASN A 15 3.14 3.55 30.77
CA ASN A 15 2.97 4.95 30.37
C ASN A 15 2.43 5.24 28.95
N GLY A 16 1.11 5.36 28.83
CA GLY A 16 0.46 6.45 28.08
C GLY A 16 0.79 6.66 26.60
N ALA A 17 1.27 5.66 25.86
CA ALA A 17 1.38 5.79 24.41
C ALA A 17 0.00 5.68 23.77
N GLU A 18 -0.58 6.82 23.38
CA GLU A 18 -1.84 6.89 22.64
C GLU A 18 -1.69 6.19 21.29
N ILE A 19 -2.61 5.27 20.98
CA ILE A 19 -2.75 4.71 19.63
C ILE A 19 -3.16 5.85 18.70
N LEU A 20 -2.53 5.94 17.52
CA LEU A 20 -2.85 6.94 16.51
C LEU A 20 -4.37 7.00 16.24
N GLN A 21 -4.99 8.15 16.51
CA GLN A 21 -6.41 8.37 16.30
C GLN A 21 -6.66 9.09 14.97
N PRO A 22 -7.82 8.89 14.32
CA PRO A 22 -8.24 9.73 13.20
C PRO A 22 -8.36 11.19 13.67
N SER A 23 -7.58 12.08 13.06
CA SER A 23 -7.58 13.53 13.37
C SER A 23 -7.41 14.35 12.10
N GLN A 24 -7.54 15.67 12.17
CA GLN A 24 -7.22 16.54 11.03
C GLN A 24 -5.70 16.66 10.88
N PHE A 25 -5.13 15.83 10.00
CA PHE A 25 -3.72 15.88 9.66
C PHE A 25 -3.42 17.03 8.69
N SER A 26 -2.22 17.61 8.79
CA SER A 26 -1.77 18.70 7.90
C SER A 26 -1.26 18.20 6.55
N ALA A 27 -0.85 16.93 6.48
CA ALA A 27 -0.34 16.26 5.30
C ALA A 27 -0.39 14.74 5.46
N PHE A 28 -0.21 14.02 4.35
CA PHE A 28 -0.07 12.58 4.32
C PHE A 28 1.21 12.15 3.60
N GLY A 29 2.06 11.39 4.28
CA GLY A 29 3.26 10.78 3.73
C GLY A 29 3.11 9.28 3.62
N PHE A 30 3.08 8.76 2.41
CA PHE A 30 3.12 7.33 2.13
C PHE A 30 4.57 6.88 1.90
N MET A 31 5.07 6.06 2.81
CA MET A 31 6.41 5.47 2.74
C MET A 31 6.37 4.21 1.86
N HIS A 32 6.99 4.28 0.69
CA HIS A 32 7.10 3.16 -0.24
C HIS A 32 8.28 2.26 0.16
N VAL A 33 7.98 1.08 0.70
CA VAL A 33 8.97 0.02 0.85
C VAL A 33 9.04 -0.85 -0.41
N PHE A 34 10.25 -1.14 -0.86
CA PHE A 34 10.49 -1.95 -2.05
C PHE A 34 9.79 -3.32 -1.94
N LYS A 35 8.94 -3.60 -2.93
CA LYS A 35 8.12 -4.82 -3.06
C LYS A 35 7.07 -5.06 -1.96
N ALA A 36 6.62 -4.00 -1.29
CA ALA A 36 5.50 -4.04 -0.35
C ALA A 36 4.23 -3.34 -0.90
N GLY A 37 3.99 -3.39 -2.21
CA GLY A 37 2.77 -2.83 -2.80
C GLY A 37 2.73 -1.32 -3.00
N GLY A 38 3.85 -0.63 -2.85
CA GLY A 38 3.83 0.83 -2.93
C GLY A 38 3.47 1.41 -4.30
N SER A 39 3.73 0.71 -5.41
CA SER A 39 3.23 1.15 -6.73
C SER A 39 1.70 1.14 -6.81
N THR A 40 1.06 0.09 -6.29
CA THR A 40 -0.40 -0.07 -6.22
C THR A 40 -1.01 1.08 -5.42
N TYR A 41 -0.48 1.34 -4.22
CA TYR A 41 -0.89 2.48 -3.41
C TYR A 41 -0.57 3.82 -4.06
N GLY A 42 0.61 3.98 -4.69
CA GLY A 42 1.01 5.20 -5.37
C GLY A 42 0.09 5.55 -6.53
N ALA A 43 -0.32 4.57 -7.32
CA ALA A 43 -1.29 4.74 -8.39
C ALA A 43 -2.69 5.12 -7.85
N ALA A 44 -3.14 4.47 -6.77
CA ALA A 44 -4.39 4.81 -6.10
C ALA A 44 -4.34 6.24 -5.55
N LEU A 45 -3.29 6.59 -4.81
CA LEU A 45 -3.09 7.93 -4.23
C LEU A 45 -2.99 9.02 -5.29
N ALA A 46 -2.34 8.76 -6.44
CA ALA A 46 -2.28 9.71 -7.54
C ALA A 46 -3.67 9.99 -8.14
N LYS A 47 -4.50 8.94 -8.32
CA LYS A 47 -5.90 9.09 -8.78
C LYS A 47 -6.77 9.77 -7.72
N TYR A 48 -6.59 9.42 -6.44
CA TYR A 48 -7.28 10.03 -5.31
C TYR A 48 -7.00 11.54 -5.24
N ALA A 49 -5.73 11.92 -5.25
CA ALA A 49 -5.32 13.32 -5.23
C ALA A 49 -5.88 14.09 -6.43
N ARG A 50 -5.87 13.50 -7.63
CA ARG A 50 -6.49 14.09 -8.82
C ARG A 50 -8.00 14.31 -8.63
N ALA A 51 -8.70 13.35 -8.05
CA ALA A 51 -10.15 13.39 -7.88
C ALA A 51 -10.61 14.43 -6.85
N HIS A 52 -9.78 14.64 -5.83
CA HIS A 52 -10.03 15.58 -4.72
C HIS A 52 -9.25 16.89 -4.84
N HIS A 53 -8.61 17.13 -5.99
CA HIS A 53 -7.82 18.32 -6.28
C HIS A 53 -6.70 18.60 -5.25
N MET A 54 -6.15 17.55 -4.65
CA MET A 54 -5.03 17.66 -3.72
C MET A 54 -3.69 17.74 -4.46
N PRO A 55 -2.73 18.53 -3.95
CA PRO A 55 -1.34 18.44 -4.38
C PRO A 55 -0.79 17.02 -4.13
N PHE A 56 -0.16 16.44 -5.16
CA PHE A 56 0.49 15.13 -5.09
C PHE A 56 1.95 15.27 -5.48
N PHE A 57 2.83 14.95 -4.54
CA PHE A 57 4.27 15.01 -4.70
C PHE A 57 4.83 13.60 -4.70
N THR A 58 5.74 13.35 -5.63
CA THR A 58 6.56 12.15 -5.59
C THR A 58 8.01 12.50 -5.28
N ASP A 59 8.62 11.71 -4.41
CA ASP A 59 10.06 11.75 -4.14
C ASP A 59 10.72 10.57 -4.87
N MET A 60 11.36 10.89 -6.00
CA MET A 60 12.33 10.02 -6.64
C MET A 60 13.67 10.69 -6.37
N ARG A 61 14.54 10.03 -5.61
CA ARG A 61 15.81 10.61 -5.15
C ARG A 61 16.64 11.11 -6.34
N GLU A 62 17.25 12.28 -6.15
CA GLU A 62 18.17 12.98 -7.07
C GLU A 62 17.75 13.02 -8.54
N GLY A 63 17.03 14.09 -8.90
CA GLY A 63 17.07 14.61 -10.25
C GLY A 63 15.88 15.48 -10.65
N GLY A 64 15.79 15.75 -11.95
CA GLY A 64 14.96 16.83 -12.52
C GLY A 64 13.47 16.47 -12.66
N PRO A 65 12.60 17.41 -13.08
CA PRO A 65 11.17 17.14 -13.31
C PRO A 65 10.88 15.98 -14.27
N SER A 66 11.84 15.65 -15.14
CA SER A 66 11.80 14.52 -16.07
C SER A 66 11.78 13.15 -15.39
N GLU A 67 12.02 13.06 -14.08
CA GLU A 67 12.20 11.80 -13.37
C GLU A 67 10.96 11.32 -12.62
N ILE A 68 9.88 12.13 -12.61
CA ILE A 68 8.56 11.65 -12.18
C ILE A 68 8.18 10.46 -13.08
N PRO A 69 7.86 9.27 -12.53
CA PRO A 69 7.50 8.12 -13.34
C PRO A 69 6.38 8.44 -14.34
N ALA A 70 6.57 8.07 -15.61
CA ALA A 70 5.64 8.40 -16.68
C ALA A 70 4.20 7.93 -16.38
N TYR A 71 4.05 6.79 -15.70
CA TYR A 71 2.75 6.28 -15.29
C TYR A 71 2.06 7.19 -14.25
N LEU A 72 2.79 7.75 -13.28
CA LEU A 72 2.24 8.72 -12.32
C LEU A 72 1.82 10.01 -13.01
N ARG A 73 2.61 10.52 -13.96
CA ARG A 73 2.24 11.69 -14.78
C ARG A 73 0.98 11.44 -15.61
N ALA A 74 0.84 10.24 -16.19
CA ALA A 74 -0.35 9.86 -16.94
C ALA A 74 -1.59 9.81 -16.03
N LEU A 75 -1.46 9.26 -14.83
CA LEU A 75 -2.54 9.18 -13.83
C LEU A 75 -2.94 10.56 -13.31
N ASN A 76 -1.97 11.39 -12.95
CA ASN A 76 -2.15 12.74 -12.44
C ASN A 76 -1.15 13.71 -13.09
N PRO A 77 -1.57 14.48 -14.12
CA PRO A 77 -0.71 15.46 -14.79
C PRO A 77 -0.24 16.61 -13.89
N ARG A 78 -0.85 16.80 -12.71
CA ARG A 78 -0.46 17.79 -11.71
C ARG A 78 0.52 17.23 -10.67
N THR A 79 1.02 16.01 -10.87
CA THR A 79 2.07 15.42 -10.02
C THR A 79 3.31 16.29 -10.07
N LYS A 80 3.89 16.56 -8.91
CA LYS A 80 5.06 17.40 -8.74
C LYS A 80 6.26 16.60 -8.24
N HIS A 81 7.46 17.05 -8.58
CA HIS A 81 8.69 16.42 -8.11
C HIS A 81 9.15 17.12 -6.84
N LEU A 82 9.22 16.42 -5.71
CA LEU A 82 9.46 17.07 -4.42
C LEU A 82 10.79 17.82 -4.35
N ALA A 83 11.84 17.32 -5.01
CA ALA A 83 13.16 17.97 -5.01
C ALA A 83 13.22 19.27 -5.84
N VAL A 84 12.25 19.50 -6.72
CA VAL A 84 12.23 20.67 -7.63
C VAL A 84 11.08 21.61 -7.30
N ASP A 85 9.93 21.05 -6.95
CA ASP A 85 8.70 21.77 -6.66
C ASP A 85 8.48 21.82 -5.15
N ALA A 86 8.83 22.94 -4.52
CA ALA A 86 8.49 23.16 -3.12
C ALA A 86 6.96 23.08 -2.91
N PRO A 87 6.47 22.47 -1.82
CA PRO A 87 5.05 22.47 -1.50
C PRO A 87 4.53 23.91 -1.35
N PRO A 88 3.32 24.23 -1.82
CA PRO A 88 2.74 25.57 -1.67
C PRO A 88 2.73 25.99 -0.20
N PRO A 89 3.05 27.25 0.13
CA PRO A 89 3.09 27.73 1.52
C PRO A 89 1.73 27.77 2.23
N GLN A 90 0.63 27.53 1.49
CA GLN A 90 -0.75 27.53 2.00
C GLN A 90 -1.53 26.30 1.51
N SER A 91 -0.92 25.11 1.61
CA SER A 91 -1.65 23.87 1.33
C SER A 91 -2.41 23.40 2.58
N ASN A 92 -3.72 23.21 2.47
CA ASN A 92 -4.54 22.64 3.54
C ASN A 92 -4.25 21.15 3.78
N PHE A 93 -3.81 20.42 2.74
CA PHE A 93 -3.44 19.01 2.80
C PHE A 93 -2.67 18.61 1.54
N SER A 94 -1.51 17.96 1.70
CA SER A 94 -0.68 17.46 0.59
C SER A 94 -0.37 15.97 0.77
N ILE A 95 -0.29 15.24 -0.35
CA ILE A 95 0.11 13.84 -0.37
C ILE A 95 1.54 13.71 -0.89
N PHE A 96 2.38 13.00 -0.14
CA PHE A 96 3.76 12.68 -0.48
C PHE A 96 3.91 11.18 -0.67
N HIS A 97 4.46 10.74 -1.79
CA HIS A 97 4.71 9.33 -2.11
C HIS A 97 6.18 9.14 -2.52
N GLY A 98 6.88 8.16 -1.97
CA GLY A 98 8.23 7.87 -2.42
C GLY A 98 8.94 6.85 -1.55
N HIS A 99 10.18 6.50 -1.91
CA HIS A 99 11.05 5.64 -1.09
C HIS A 99 11.58 6.39 0.14
N LEU A 100 10.65 6.81 1.00
CA LEU A 100 10.87 7.59 2.21
C LEU A 100 11.41 6.75 3.38
N VAL A 101 11.70 5.47 3.14
CA VAL A 101 12.07 4.46 4.16
C VAL A 101 13.34 4.86 4.95
N ASP A 102 14.23 5.64 4.32
CA ASP A 102 15.43 6.19 4.95
C ASP A 102 15.25 7.60 5.53
N MET A 103 14.05 8.19 5.40
CA MET A 103 13.77 9.60 5.65
C MET A 103 12.41 9.78 6.33
N GLY A 104 12.37 9.81 7.65
CA GLY A 104 11.23 10.43 8.35
C GLY A 104 11.04 11.87 7.86
N PHE A 105 9.84 12.44 8.05
CA PHE A 105 9.53 13.80 7.60
C PHE A 105 10.61 14.83 8.00
N GLY A 106 11.22 14.71 9.19
CA GLY A 106 12.29 15.62 9.63
C GLY A 106 13.57 15.56 8.77
N LYS A 107 13.90 14.38 8.24
CA LYS A 107 15.03 14.20 7.31
C LYS A 107 14.66 14.64 5.89
N LEU A 108 13.42 14.38 5.44
CA LEU A 108 12.87 15.02 4.22
C LEU A 108 12.95 16.54 4.31
N ASN A 109 12.55 17.10 5.44
CA ASN A 109 12.59 18.53 5.69
C ASN A 109 14.03 19.07 5.64
N HIS A 110 14.99 18.35 6.20
CA HIS A 110 16.41 18.70 6.11
C HIS A 110 16.93 18.63 4.66
N HIS A 111 16.66 17.55 3.92
CA HIS A 111 17.07 17.41 2.52
C HIS A 111 16.42 18.43 1.58
N HIS A 112 15.22 18.90 1.92
CA HIS A 112 14.49 19.90 1.15
C HIS A 112 14.54 21.30 1.79
N SER A 113 15.62 21.63 2.51
CA SER A 113 15.90 22.98 3.02
C SER A 113 14.74 23.64 3.81
N GLY A 114 14.02 22.86 4.60
CA GLY A 114 12.91 23.37 5.43
C GLY A 114 11.55 23.44 4.71
N SER A 115 11.42 22.93 3.48
CA SER A 115 10.19 22.99 2.67
C SER A 115 8.97 22.32 3.31
N PHE A 116 9.19 21.46 4.32
CA PHE A 116 8.15 20.76 5.07
C PHE A 116 7.81 21.40 6.41
N ASN A 117 8.52 22.45 6.84
CA ASN A 117 8.32 23.13 8.13
C ASN A 117 6.85 23.49 8.39
N GLN A 118 6.11 23.86 7.34
CA GLN A 118 4.69 24.22 7.43
C GLN A 118 3.75 23.07 7.85
N PHE A 119 4.16 21.81 7.65
CA PHE A 119 3.37 20.63 7.99
C PHE A 119 3.67 20.09 9.39
N PHE A 120 4.76 20.53 10.03
CA PHE A 120 5.05 20.19 11.42
C PHE A 120 4.40 21.20 12.37
N PRO A 121 3.99 20.75 13.56
CA PRO A 121 3.45 21.65 14.56
C PRO A 121 4.51 22.69 14.96
N ALA A 122 4.24 23.96 14.68
CA ALA A 122 4.81 25.07 15.45
C ALA A 122 4.19 25.03 16.86
N ALA A 123 4.87 25.58 17.88
CA ALA A 123 4.29 25.69 19.23
C ALA A 123 2.87 26.33 19.14
N GLY A 124 1.84 25.55 19.48
CA GLY A 124 0.43 25.97 19.40
C GLY A 124 -0.38 25.54 18.18
N ARG A 125 0.16 24.77 17.21
CA ARG A 125 -0.63 24.13 16.14
C ARG A 125 -0.82 22.64 16.40
N ALA A 126 -2.06 22.16 16.31
CA ALA A 126 -2.47 20.80 16.69
C ALA A 126 -2.44 19.76 15.55
N SER A 127 -2.05 20.11 14.33
CA SER A 127 -2.06 19.17 13.18
C SER A 127 -0.65 18.71 12.80
N ALA A 128 -0.38 17.42 13.02
CA ALA A 128 0.82 16.73 12.58
C ALA A 128 0.61 16.06 11.20
N PRO A 129 1.69 15.73 10.47
CA PRO A 129 1.55 14.95 9.25
C PRO A 129 1.30 13.47 9.60
N LEU A 130 0.39 12.82 8.86
CA LEU A 130 0.18 11.38 8.94
C LEU A 130 1.24 10.66 8.12
N LEU A 131 1.97 9.71 8.71
CA LEU A 131 2.77 8.75 7.95
C LEU A 131 2.01 7.44 7.84
N ALA A 132 2.00 6.84 6.66
CA ALA A 132 1.59 5.46 6.48
C ALA A 132 2.66 4.69 5.72
N VAL A 133 2.71 3.38 5.98
CA VAL A 133 3.61 2.49 5.28
C VAL A 133 2.93 1.19 4.93
N ALA A 134 3.09 0.75 3.69
CA ALA A 134 2.73 -0.60 3.31
C ALA A 134 3.85 -1.58 3.67
N LEU A 135 3.49 -2.60 4.45
CA LEU A 135 4.33 -3.70 4.89
C LEU A 135 3.80 -5.01 4.32
N ARG A 136 4.71 -5.95 4.12
CA ARG A 136 4.43 -7.27 3.55
C ARG A 136 5.16 -8.34 4.33
N GLU A 137 4.62 -9.56 4.33
CA GLU A 137 5.29 -10.73 4.90
C GLU A 137 6.74 -10.75 4.37
N PRO A 138 7.76 -10.73 5.24
CA PRO A 138 9.15 -10.59 4.80
C PRO A 138 9.56 -11.63 3.75
N ALA A 139 9.08 -12.87 3.88
CA ALA A 139 9.35 -13.93 2.91
C ALA A 139 8.68 -13.66 1.55
N ALA A 140 7.42 -13.23 1.53
CA ALA A 140 6.73 -12.86 0.29
C ALA A 140 7.35 -11.63 -0.37
N ARG A 141 7.77 -10.64 0.42
CA ARG A 141 8.45 -9.44 -0.06
C ARG A 141 9.78 -9.78 -0.71
N LEU A 142 10.62 -10.55 -0.02
CA LEU A 142 11.95 -10.94 -0.51
C LEU A 142 11.85 -11.87 -1.71
N MET A 143 10.89 -12.80 -1.74
CA MET A 143 10.64 -13.63 -2.92
C MET A 143 10.19 -12.77 -4.11
N SER A 144 9.33 -11.77 -3.88
CA SER A 144 8.92 -10.84 -4.94
C SER A 144 10.07 -9.97 -5.44
N ALA A 145 10.99 -9.57 -4.56
CA ALA A 145 12.20 -8.84 -4.93
C ALA A 145 13.15 -9.72 -5.74
N PHE A 146 13.40 -10.95 -5.28
CA PHE A 146 14.19 -11.95 -5.99
C PHE A 146 13.69 -12.12 -7.41
N MET A 147 12.39 -12.40 -7.60
CA MET A 147 11.81 -12.56 -8.94
C MET A 147 11.99 -11.30 -9.81
N GLN A 148 11.81 -10.10 -9.26
CA GLN A 148 11.99 -8.88 -10.05
C GLN A 148 13.44 -8.69 -10.50
N LEU A 149 14.40 -8.93 -9.61
CA LEU A 149 15.82 -8.75 -9.90
C LEU A 149 16.35 -9.83 -10.84
N THR A 150 15.87 -11.07 -10.71
CA THR A 150 16.33 -12.19 -11.54
C THR A 150 15.52 -12.42 -12.81
N ALA A 151 14.56 -11.55 -13.11
CA ALA A 151 13.69 -11.68 -14.29
C ALA A 151 14.47 -11.80 -15.61
N GLY A 152 15.54 -11.01 -15.75
CA GLY A 152 16.37 -10.97 -16.95
C GLY A 152 17.45 -12.05 -17.05
N LEU A 153 17.58 -12.94 -16.05
CA LEU A 153 18.61 -13.99 -16.08
C LEU A 153 18.23 -15.10 -17.06
N GLU A 154 19.24 -15.67 -17.71
CA GLU A 154 19.08 -16.84 -18.57
C GLU A 154 18.79 -18.08 -17.73
N HIS A 155 17.88 -18.92 -18.22
CA HIS A 155 17.61 -20.21 -17.59
C HIS A 155 18.61 -21.26 -18.07
N LYS A 156 19.37 -21.84 -17.14
CA LYS A 156 20.22 -23.00 -17.38
C LYS A 156 19.97 -24.06 -16.29
N PRO A 157 19.42 -25.23 -16.63
CA PRO A 157 19.19 -26.30 -15.65
C PRO A 157 20.48 -26.67 -14.91
N GLY A 158 20.42 -26.83 -13.59
CA GLY A 158 21.55 -27.15 -12.73
C GLY A 158 22.57 -26.02 -12.51
N ALA A 159 22.35 -24.81 -13.06
CA ALA A 159 23.21 -23.67 -12.81
C ALA A 159 22.98 -23.07 -11.42
N SER A 160 24.06 -22.71 -10.73
CA SER A 160 24.01 -21.79 -9.59
C SER A 160 23.62 -20.39 -10.03
N LEU A 161 23.08 -19.60 -9.11
CA LEU A 161 22.76 -18.20 -9.31
C LEU A 161 24.04 -17.41 -9.56
N SER A 162 24.13 -16.81 -10.74
CA SER A 162 25.16 -15.83 -11.09
C SER A 162 24.47 -14.55 -11.55
N MET A 163 24.82 -13.43 -10.92
CA MET A 163 24.34 -12.09 -11.26
C MET A 163 25.55 -11.18 -11.41
N ASP A 164 25.48 -10.23 -12.35
CA ASP A 164 26.43 -9.12 -12.38
C ASP A 164 26.35 -8.34 -11.05
N PRO A 165 27.45 -8.21 -10.29
CA PRO A 165 27.45 -7.54 -8.99
C PRO A 165 27.23 -6.01 -9.08
N GLN A 166 27.42 -5.39 -10.23
CA GLN A 166 27.24 -3.95 -10.43
C GLN A 166 25.83 -3.61 -10.92
N SER A 167 25.35 -4.32 -11.94
CA SER A 167 24.04 -4.03 -12.54
C SER A 167 22.90 -4.83 -11.90
N LEU A 168 23.22 -5.93 -11.20
CA LEU A 168 22.26 -6.93 -10.72
C LEU A 168 21.38 -7.50 -11.84
N GLN A 169 21.83 -7.34 -13.09
CA GLN A 169 21.13 -7.74 -14.31
C GLN A 169 22.08 -8.59 -15.16
N GLY A 170 21.52 -9.56 -15.87
CA GLY A 170 22.31 -10.51 -16.66
C GLY A 170 23.02 -11.56 -15.80
N GLY A 171 23.25 -12.72 -16.41
CA GLY A 171 23.74 -13.93 -15.73
C GLY A 171 22.81 -15.11 -15.93
N VAL A 172 23.01 -16.16 -15.14
CA VAL A 172 22.36 -17.47 -15.30
C VAL A 172 21.79 -17.96 -13.98
N MET A 173 20.69 -18.71 -14.05
CA MET A 173 20.14 -19.43 -12.90
C MET A 173 19.33 -20.67 -13.32
N ASP A 174 19.19 -21.61 -12.40
CA ASP A 174 18.19 -22.66 -12.54
C ASP A 174 16.80 -22.19 -12.09
N LYS A 175 16.05 -21.57 -13.02
CA LYS A 175 14.63 -21.21 -12.82
C LYS A 175 13.71 -22.41 -12.53
N GLY A 176 14.19 -23.65 -12.68
CA GLY A 176 13.48 -24.86 -12.26
C GLY A 176 13.64 -25.18 -10.77
N ASN A 177 14.65 -24.62 -10.09
CA ASN A 177 14.96 -24.86 -8.69
C ASN A 177 14.91 -23.57 -7.85
N MET A 178 13.71 -22.99 -7.75
CA MET A 178 13.49 -21.67 -7.14
C MET A 178 13.94 -21.56 -5.68
N GLU A 179 13.72 -22.59 -4.85
CA GLU A 179 14.07 -22.54 -3.43
C GLU A 179 15.59 -22.47 -3.23
N ALA A 180 16.35 -23.26 -3.99
CA ALA A 180 17.81 -23.22 -3.95
C ALA A 180 18.34 -21.88 -4.47
N MET A 181 17.81 -21.38 -5.59
CA MET A 181 18.23 -20.09 -6.14
C MET A 181 17.88 -18.93 -5.21
N PHE A 182 16.74 -18.99 -4.51
CA PHE A 182 16.39 -18.01 -3.49
C PHE A 182 17.34 -18.08 -2.29
N ALA A 183 17.71 -19.27 -1.83
CA ALA A 183 18.68 -19.42 -0.74
C ALA A 183 20.07 -18.91 -1.14
N GLU A 184 20.51 -19.17 -2.37
CA GLU A 184 21.75 -18.62 -2.94
C GLU A 184 21.68 -17.10 -3.06
N PHE A 185 20.55 -16.55 -3.52
CA PHE A 185 20.31 -15.10 -3.53
C PHE A 185 20.47 -14.52 -2.14
N MET A 186 19.77 -15.07 -1.14
CA MET A 186 19.86 -14.61 0.25
C MET A 186 21.29 -14.70 0.81
N LYS A 187 22.05 -15.74 0.45
CA LYS A 187 23.47 -15.88 0.82
C LYS A 187 24.36 -14.83 0.15
N GLN A 188 24.16 -14.57 -1.15
CA GLN A 188 24.90 -13.55 -1.90
C GLN A 188 24.61 -12.14 -1.36
N GLN A 189 23.36 -11.86 -0.99
CA GLN A 189 22.98 -10.63 -0.30
C GLN A 189 23.65 -10.50 1.10
N GLY A 190 24.06 -11.61 1.71
CA GLY A 190 24.76 -11.66 3.00
C GLY A 190 26.24 -11.25 2.96
N VAL A 191 26.90 -11.22 1.79
CA VAL A 191 28.34 -10.85 1.68
C VAL A 191 28.54 -9.33 1.66
N ALA A 192 27.49 -8.54 1.46
CA ALA A 192 27.51 -7.07 1.55
C ALA A 192 26.11 -6.53 1.91
N GLN A 193 25.83 -6.45 3.21
CA GLN A 193 24.74 -5.69 3.87
C GLN A 193 23.70 -5.02 2.96
N CYS A 194 22.43 -5.47 2.99
CA CYS A 194 21.23 -4.66 2.66
C CYS A 194 21.30 -3.73 1.42
N ARG A 195 22.17 -4.00 0.44
CA ARG A 195 22.53 -3.04 -0.61
C ARG A 195 21.55 -3.06 -1.78
N VAL A 196 20.90 -4.20 -2.02
CA VAL A 196 20.08 -4.43 -3.21
C VAL A 196 18.58 -4.33 -2.92
N VAL A 197 18.14 -4.84 -1.77
CA VAL A 197 16.74 -4.81 -1.36
C VAL A 197 16.65 -4.06 -0.03
N PRO A 198 16.17 -2.81 -0.02
CA PRO A 198 15.97 -2.05 1.21
C PRO A 198 15.08 -2.81 2.19
N ASN A 199 15.43 -2.77 3.48
CA ASN A 199 14.65 -3.35 4.55
C ASN A 199 13.34 -2.57 4.77
N GLN A 200 12.34 -3.21 5.38
CA GLN A 200 11.13 -2.52 5.87
C GLN A 200 11.38 -1.76 7.17
N VAL A 201 12.51 -1.99 7.83
CA VAL A 201 12.86 -1.32 9.08
C VAL A 201 13.21 0.14 8.79
N PHE A 202 12.49 1.07 9.42
CA PHE A 202 12.55 2.50 9.13
C PHE A 202 13.61 3.25 9.93
N GLY A 203 14.29 4.20 9.27
CA GLY A 203 15.11 5.23 9.91
C GLY A 203 16.62 4.93 9.95
N PRO A 204 17.48 5.96 9.93
CA PRO A 204 18.94 5.81 9.88
C PRO A 204 19.55 5.13 11.12
N ARG A 205 18.83 5.10 12.25
CA ARG A 205 19.21 4.32 13.46
C ARG A 205 18.85 2.84 13.37
N PHE A 206 18.04 2.46 12.39
CA PHE A 206 17.49 1.11 12.22
C PHE A 206 17.65 0.58 10.79
N ALA A 207 18.69 1.02 10.07
CA ALA A 207 19.34 0.16 9.08
C ALA A 207 19.91 -1.05 9.82
N ALA A 208 19.01 -1.91 10.30
CA ALA A 208 19.34 -3.03 11.14
C ALA A 208 20.04 -4.02 10.22
N PRO A 209 21.26 -4.46 10.58
CA PRO A 209 21.85 -5.59 9.89
C PRO A 209 20.85 -6.74 9.97
N CYS A 210 20.75 -7.53 8.90
CA CYS A 210 20.17 -8.87 8.96
C CYS A 210 20.76 -9.55 10.21
N ALA A 211 19.92 -9.78 11.23
CA ALA A 211 20.42 -10.15 12.54
C ALA A 211 20.71 -11.65 12.55
N GLU A 212 21.99 -12.01 12.50
CA GLU A 212 22.45 -13.32 12.95
C GLU A 212 22.68 -13.23 14.46
N GLY A 213 21.67 -13.56 15.27
CA GLY A 213 21.73 -13.53 16.74
C GLY A 213 20.49 -12.97 17.42
N ASP A 214 20.57 -12.78 18.73
CA ASP A 214 19.46 -12.25 19.53
C ASP A 214 19.16 -10.78 19.17
N LEU A 215 17.87 -10.44 19.13
CA LEU A 215 17.40 -9.09 18.86
C LEU A 215 17.67 -8.18 20.07
N ASP A 216 18.19 -6.98 19.81
CA ASP A 216 18.48 -5.97 20.83
C ASP A 216 17.16 -5.36 21.36
N PRO A 217 16.81 -5.58 22.64
CA PRO A 217 15.55 -5.11 23.21
C PRO A 217 15.38 -3.59 23.15
N SER A 218 16.48 -2.82 23.23
CA SER A 218 16.44 -1.35 23.18
C SER A 218 16.02 -0.85 21.79
N LYS A 219 16.48 -1.54 20.74
CA LYS A 219 16.08 -1.25 19.35
C LYS A 219 14.62 -1.63 19.12
N LEU A 220 14.18 -2.77 19.63
CA LEU A 220 12.78 -3.19 19.51
C LEU A 220 11.84 -2.20 20.21
N ALA A 221 12.19 -1.71 21.41
CA ALA A 221 11.40 -0.70 22.12
C ALA A 221 11.26 0.58 21.30
N ALA A 222 12.37 1.12 20.80
CA ALA A 222 12.35 2.35 20.00
C ALA A 222 11.59 2.19 18.66
N MET A 223 11.67 1.02 18.02
CA MET A 223 10.83 0.70 16.85
C MET A 223 9.34 0.63 17.20
N SER A 224 9.00 0.05 18.36
CA SER A 224 7.62 -0.03 18.84
C SER A 224 7.02 1.35 19.06
N ASP A 225 7.77 2.25 19.70
CA ASP A 225 7.33 3.62 19.97
C ASP A 225 7.07 4.39 18.67
N LEU A 226 8.00 4.30 17.70
CA LEU A 226 7.83 4.92 16.40
C LEU A 226 6.58 4.42 15.68
N LEU A 227 6.40 3.09 15.67
CA LEU A 227 5.29 2.43 15.01
C LEU A 227 3.94 2.83 15.61
N ARG A 228 3.86 2.95 16.94
CA ARG A 228 2.60 3.29 17.63
C ARG A 228 2.24 4.78 17.52
N GLN A 229 3.23 5.66 17.59
CA GLN A 229 3.00 7.10 17.72
C GLN A 229 2.92 7.84 16.38
N TYR A 230 3.63 7.36 15.36
CA TYR A 230 3.84 8.16 14.15
C TYR A 230 3.45 7.48 12.85
N ILE A 231 3.32 6.15 12.82
CA ILE A 231 3.17 5.39 11.57
C ILE A 231 1.86 4.61 11.58
N LEU A 232 1.04 4.80 10.55
CA LEU A 232 -0.10 3.95 10.24
C LEU A 232 0.39 2.73 9.43
N PRO A 233 0.44 1.51 10.00
CA PRO A 233 0.82 0.32 9.26
C PRO A 233 -0.32 -0.11 8.34
N LEU A 234 0.01 -0.34 7.07
CA LEU A 234 -0.86 -0.94 6.06
C LEU A 234 -0.27 -2.30 5.68
N ILE A 235 -1.11 -3.30 5.45
CA ILE A 235 -0.67 -4.68 5.18
C ILE A 235 -1.01 -5.06 3.75
N THR A 236 0.02 -5.34 2.96
CA THR A 236 -0.08 -5.73 1.54
C THR A 236 -1.05 -6.89 1.31
N GLU A 237 -0.97 -7.93 2.15
CA GLU A 237 -1.84 -9.10 2.04
C GLU A 237 -3.32 -8.79 2.35
N ARG A 238 -3.60 -7.63 2.96
CA ARG A 238 -4.92 -7.14 3.36
C ARG A 238 -5.18 -5.78 2.73
N LEU A 239 -5.01 -5.72 1.41
CA LEU A 239 -5.04 -4.51 0.60
C LEU A 239 -6.36 -3.73 0.74
N GLU A 240 -7.50 -4.41 0.74
CA GLU A 240 -8.81 -3.76 0.90
C GLU A 240 -9.02 -3.20 2.31
N GLU A 241 -8.73 -3.96 3.36
CA GLU A 241 -8.79 -3.45 4.74
C GLU A 241 -7.84 -2.27 4.95
N SER A 242 -6.66 -2.33 4.35
CA SER A 242 -5.67 -1.27 4.42
C SER A 242 -6.13 -0.01 3.68
N ALA A 243 -6.79 -0.15 2.53
CA ALA A 243 -7.39 0.97 1.82
C ALA A 243 -8.57 1.58 2.61
N ALA A 244 -9.42 0.75 3.21
CA ALA A 244 -10.52 1.19 4.05
C ALA A 244 -10.04 1.90 5.32
N LEU A 245 -8.96 1.40 5.94
CA LEU A 245 -8.30 2.05 7.07
C LEU A 245 -7.77 3.42 6.66
N LEU A 246 -7.12 3.50 5.51
CA LEU A 246 -6.60 4.76 5.01
C LEU A 246 -7.72 5.77 4.73
N ASP A 247 -8.87 5.34 4.22
CA ASP A 247 -10.03 6.22 4.02
C ASP A 247 -10.52 6.89 5.32
N VAL A 248 -10.53 6.15 6.44
CA VAL A 248 -10.88 6.71 7.76
C VAL A 248 -9.91 7.82 8.17
N PHE A 249 -8.61 7.62 7.94
CA PHE A 249 -7.58 8.57 8.31
C PHE A 249 -7.46 9.78 7.36
N LEU A 250 -7.81 9.61 6.08
CA LEU A 250 -7.86 10.71 5.12
C LEU A 250 -9.12 11.58 5.30
N GLY A 251 -10.16 11.05 5.95
CA GLY A 251 -11.31 11.82 6.43
C GLY A 251 -12.24 12.37 5.35
N LEU A 252 -12.03 12.03 4.07
CA LEU A 252 -12.94 12.42 2.99
C LEU A 252 -14.03 11.39 2.76
N GLN A 253 -15.26 11.80 3.01
CA GLN A 253 -16.47 11.03 2.72
C GLN A 253 -17.03 11.30 1.32
N THR A 254 -16.17 11.65 0.36
CA THR A 254 -16.54 11.93 -1.03
C THR A 254 -15.88 10.91 -1.95
N PRO A 255 -16.59 10.41 -2.98
CA PRO A 255 -16.00 9.47 -3.91
C PRO A 255 -15.06 10.17 -4.93
N PRO A 256 -14.06 9.46 -5.47
CA PRO A 256 -13.69 8.10 -5.14
C PRO A 256 -12.88 8.03 -3.84
N SER A 257 -13.14 7.00 -3.05
CA SER A 257 -12.33 6.64 -1.90
C SER A 257 -11.11 5.80 -2.32
N MET A 258 -10.15 5.61 -1.41
CA MET A 258 -9.02 4.69 -1.59
C MET A 258 -9.49 3.24 -1.81
N LEU A 259 -10.49 2.77 -1.07
CA LEU A 259 -11.04 1.42 -1.27
C LEU A 259 -11.65 1.24 -2.66
N GLN A 260 -12.42 2.21 -3.15
CA GLN A 260 -13.00 2.15 -4.50
C GLN A 260 -11.93 2.14 -5.58
N LEU A 261 -10.88 2.93 -5.38
CA LEU A 261 -9.72 2.96 -6.27
C LEU A 261 -9.02 1.61 -6.30
N VAL A 262 -8.80 0.99 -5.14
CA VAL A 262 -8.21 -0.35 -5.05
C VAL A 262 -9.07 -1.42 -5.74
N ARG A 263 -10.39 -1.40 -5.53
CA ARG A 263 -11.31 -2.42 -6.08
C ARG A 263 -11.55 -2.29 -7.58
N HIS A 264 -11.58 -1.07 -8.11
CA HIS A 264 -12.09 -0.82 -9.47
C HIS A 264 -11.19 0.09 -10.30
N GLY A 265 -10.46 0.98 -9.63
CA GLY A 265 -9.74 2.07 -10.26
C GLY A 265 -8.29 1.80 -10.60
N LEU A 266 -7.71 0.63 -10.30
CA LEU A 266 -6.30 0.36 -10.60
C LEU A 266 -6.11 -0.38 -11.93
N PRO A 267 -5.20 0.08 -12.82
CA PRO A 267 -4.82 -0.67 -14.01
C PRO A 267 -3.94 -1.85 -13.57
N ILE A 268 -4.55 -2.95 -13.14
CA ILE A 268 -3.83 -4.13 -12.67
C ILE A 268 -3.30 -4.89 -13.89
N ARG A 269 -1.98 -4.84 -14.15
CA ARG A 269 -1.31 -5.66 -15.16
C ARG A 269 -0.52 -6.76 -14.47
N CYS A 270 -0.90 -8.02 -14.70
CA CYS A 270 -0.26 -9.16 -14.04
C CYS A 270 0.81 -9.83 -14.90
N GLY A 271 1.98 -10.01 -14.28
CA GLY A 271 2.90 -11.08 -14.64
C GLY A 271 2.41 -12.40 -14.06
N SER A 272 2.69 -13.51 -14.73
CA SER A 272 2.55 -14.84 -14.13
C SER A 272 3.95 -15.40 -13.87
N TYR A 273 4.06 -16.33 -12.92
CA TYR A 273 5.29 -17.07 -12.70
C TYR A 273 5.82 -17.69 -14.01
N GLU A 274 4.95 -18.28 -14.82
CA GLU A 274 5.33 -18.84 -16.12
C GLU A 274 5.86 -17.80 -17.11
N ARG A 275 5.30 -16.58 -17.11
CA ARG A 275 5.80 -15.47 -17.93
C ARG A 275 7.21 -15.05 -17.50
N TRP A 276 7.45 -14.95 -16.20
CA TRP A 276 8.77 -14.69 -15.64
C TRP A 276 9.77 -15.80 -15.98
N ARG A 277 9.37 -17.07 -15.81
CA ARG A 277 10.21 -18.25 -16.09
C ARG A 277 10.70 -18.26 -17.54
N LEU A 278 9.82 -17.91 -18.47
CA LEU A 278 10.12 -17.88 -19.90
C LEU A 278 10.81 -16.59 -20.38
N GLY A 279 11.12 -15.65 -19.48
CA GLY A 279 11.69 -14.34 -19.85
C GLY A 279 10.75 -13.48 -20.72
N ARG A 280 9.44 -13.79 -20.72
CA ARG A 280 8.44 -13.12 -21.56
C ARG A 280 7.61 -12.19 -20.70
N ARG A 281 7.83 -10.87 -20.85
CA ARG A 281 7.25 -9.72 -20.13
C ARG A 281 7.97 -9.39 -18.82
N HIS A 282 8.71 -8.28 -18.86
CA HIS A 282 9.49 -7.71 -17.76
C HIS A 282 8.81 -6.50 -17.08
N GLY A 283 7.59 -6.16 -17.52
CA GLY A 283 6.87 -4.99 -17.01
C GLY A 283 6.23 -5.29 -15.66
N MET A 284 6.89 -4.87 -14.58
CA MET A 284 6.33 -4.67 -13.25
C MET A 284 5.59 -5.91 -12.70
N LEU A 285 6.31 -6.78 -11.98
CA LEU A 285 5.69 -7.79 -11.09
C LEU A 285 5.01 -7.05 -9.93
N GLU A 286 3.89 -6.42 -10.19
CA GLU A 286 3.08 -5.71 -9.20
C GLU A 286 1.91 -6.58 -8.73
N GLU A 287 1.43 -6.25 -7.54
CA GLU A 287 0.37 -6.97 -6.84
C GLU A 287 -0.93 -6.90 -7.61
N CYS A 288 -1.53 -8.06 -7.83
CA CYS A 288 -2.73 -8.20 -8.62
C CYS A 288 -3.89 -8.73 -7.79
N GLN A 289 -5.08 -8.21 -8.09
CA GLN A 289 -6.29 -9.00 -7.93
C GLN A 289 -6.45 -9.86 -9.19
N ASP A 290 -6.71 -11.16 -9.01
CA ASP A 290 -7.16 -11.97 -10.14
C ASP A 290 -8.46 -11.37 -10.69
N ASN A 291 -8.53 -11.28 -12.01
CA ASN A 291 -9.71 -10.80 -12.72
C ASN A 291 -10.90 -11.72 -12.33
N PRO A 292 -12.01 -11.23 -11.73
CA PRO A 292 -13.06 -12.06 -11.13
C PRO A 292 -13.94 -12.79 -12.17
N ARG A 293 -13.48 -12.95 -13.42
CA ARG A 293 -14.25 -13.60 -14.48
C ARG A 293 -14.45 -15.12 -14.30
N GLY A 294 -13.97 -15.73 -13.21
CA GLY A 294 -14.22 -17.16 -13.00
C GLY A 294 -13.59 -17.77 -11.74
N GLY A 295 -13.94 -17.27 -10.56
CA GLY A 295 -13.62 -17.98 -9.31
C GLY A 295 -13.47 -17.04 -8.11
N LYS A 296 -13.94 -17.48 -6.94
CA LYS A 296 -13.62 -16.87 -5.65
C LYS A 296 -12.11 -17.06 -5.40
N GLY A 297 -11.29 -16.14 -5.88
CA GLY A 297 -9.84 -16.13 -5.71
C GLY A 297 -9.41 -14.95 -4.83
N SER A 298 -8.75 -15.27 -3.72
CA SER A 298 -8.03 -14.33 -2.85
C SER A 298 -7.00 -13.54 -3.67
N GLY A 299 -6.79 -12.25 -3.38
CA GLY A 299 -5.82 -11.38 -4.07
C GLY A 299 -4.48 -12.09 -4.35
N ALA A 300 -4.10 -12.18 -5.62
CA ALA A 300 -2.93 -12.93 -6.05
C ALA A 300 -1.66 -12.10 -5.86
N ASN A 301 -1.10 -12.22 -4.66
CA ASN A 301 0.31 -12.00 -4.42
C ASN A 301 1.11 -12.96 -5.35
N GLN A 302 1.68 -12.45 -6.45
CA GLN A 302 2.40 -13.28 -7.45
C GLN A 302 3.55 -14.11 -6.86
N ALA A 303 4.12 -13.66 -5.73
CA ALA A 303 5.17 -14.38 -5.00
C ALA A 303 4.60 -15.34 -3.94
N GLY A 304 3.36 -15.15 -3.49
CA GLY A 304 2.71 -15.89 -2.41
C GLY A 304 2.71 -17.41 -2.61
N PRO A 305 2.32 -17.92 -3.79
CA PRO A 305 2.41 -19.35 -4.10
C PRO A 305 3.83 -19.93 -4.05
N LEU A 306 4.86 -19.10 -4.15
CA LEU A 306 6.28 -19.49 -4.11
C LEU A 306 6.86 -19.39 -2.69
N VAL A 307 6.13 -18.86 -1.71
CA VAL A 307 6.57 -18.77 -0.31
C VAL A 307 6.30 -20.09 0.40
N THR A 308 7.21 -21.05 0.22
CA THR A 308 7.18 -22.35 0.88
C THR A 308 7.72 -22.30 2.31
N SER A 309 7.62 -23.41 3.04
CA SER A 309 8.21 -23.52 4.37
C SER A 309 9.75 -23.42 4.35
N THR A 310 10.40 -23.85 3.26
CA THR A 310 11.84 -23.69 3.05
C THR A 310 12.21 -22.22 2.94
N VAL A 311 11.48 -21.48 2.09
CA VAL A 311 11.70 -20.03 1.88
C VAL A 311 11.52 -19.26 3.18
N ARG A 312 10.44 -19.54 3.94
CA ARG A 312 10.24 -18.93 5.27
C ARG A 312 11.39 -19.23 6.21
N ARG A 313 11.85 -20.49 6.28
CA ARG A 313 12.97 -20.86 7.15
C ARG A 313 14.28 -20.15 6.80
N VAL A 314 14.55 -19.90 5.51
CA VAL A 314 15.71 -19.11 5.08
C VAL A 314 15.60 -17.68 5.61
N VAL A 315 14.41 -17.08 5.49
CA VAL A 315 14.14 -15.71 5.95
C VAL A 315 14.16 -15.61 7.48
N ASP A 316 13.57 -16.57 8.19
CA ASP A 316 13.54 -16.65 9.66
C ASP A 316 14.94 -16.65 10.29
N LYS A 317 15.91 -17.25 9.60
CA LYS A 317 17.30 -17.30 10.06
C LYS A 317 18.05 -15.99 9.90
N ALA A 318 17.62 -15.12 8.98
CA ALA A 318 18.39 -13.93 8.58
C ALA A 318 17.69 -12.61 8.92
N MET A 319 16.36 -12.60 9.09
CA MET A 319 15.53 -11.39 9.05
C MET A 319 14.74 -11.14 10.35
N GLY A 320 15.35 -11.39 11.52
CA GLY A 320 14.66 -11.31 12.81
C GLY A 320 13.96 -9.98 13.11
N TYR A 321 14.60 -8.83 12.85
CA TYR A 321 13.98 -7.50 13.06
C TYR A 321 12.80 -7.22 12.11
N GLU A 322 12.89 -7.70 10.87
CA GLU A 322 11.83 -7.57 9.85
C GLU A 322 10.60 -8.40 10.23
N LEU A 323 10.82 -9.62 10.73
CA LEU A 323 9.75 -10.48 11.22
C LEU A 323 9.07 -9.88 12.45
N TRP A 324 9.86 -9.38 13.40
CA TRP A 324 9.31 -8.70 14.57
C TRP A 324 8.48 -7.47 14.17
N LEU A 325 8.99 -6.64 13.26
CA LEU A 325 8.29 -5.45 12.78
C LEU A 325 6.96 -5.83 12.11
N TYR A 326 6.97 -6.77 11.18
CA TYR A 326 5.78 -7.19 10.46
C TYR A 326 4.71 -7.76 11.41
N GLN A 327 5.11 -8.58 12.39
CA GLN A 327 4.19 -9.14 13.39
C GLN A 327 3.56 -8.05 14.26
N ASN A 328 4.38 -7.12 14.79
CA ASN A 328 3.89 -6.03 15.64
C ASN A 328 3.01 -5.04 14.86
N ALA A 329 3.40 -4.71 13.63
CA ALA A 329 2.61 -3.85 12.75
C ALA A 329 1.27 -4.49 12.36
N THR A 330 1.25 -5.80 12.11
CA THR A 330 0.01 -6.55 11.84
C THR A 330 -0.90 -6.57 13.06
N ALA A 331 -0.35 -6.72 14.26
CA ALA A 331 -1.12 -6.65 15.50
C ALA A 331 -1.72 -5.24 15.73
N LEU A 332 -0.94 -4.19 15.49
CA LEU A 332 -1.41 -2.81 15.56
C LEU A 332 -2.49 -2.52 14.50
N PHE A 333 -2.28 -2.98 13.27
CA PHE A 333 -3.25 -2.90 12.19
C PHE A 333 -4.58 -3.56 12.57
N ASN A 334 -4.54 -4.79 13.10
CA ASN A 334 -5.73 -5.49 13.59
C ASN A 334 -6.45 -4.71 14.70
N THR A 335 -5.69 -4.05 15.57
CA THR A 335 -6.24 -3.20 16.63
C THR A 335 -6.99 -2.02 16.04
N HIS A 336 -6.43 -1.33 15.04
CA HIS A 336 -7.12 -0.25 14.32
C HIS A 336 -8.40 -0.73 13.65
N LEU A 337 -8.36 -1.86 12.93
CA LEU A 337 -9.56 -2.40 12.27
C LEU A 337 -10.69 -2.67 13.27
N LYS A 338 -10.35 -3.25 14.42
CA LYS A 338 -11.32 -3.55 15.48
C LYS A 338 -11.90 -2.28 16.11
N LEU A 339 -11.04 -1.31 16.46
CA LEU A 339 -11.46 -0.06 17.10
C LEU A 339 -12.35 0.79 16.18
N LEU A 340 -12.04 0.81 14.88
CA LEU A 340 -12.75 1.62 13.89
C LEU A 340 -13.89 0.87 13.21
N GLY A 341 -14.18 -0.36 13.62
CA GLY A 341 -15.27 -1.16 13.06
C GLY A 341 -15.11 -1.45 11.57
N ILE A 342 -13.88 -1.56 11.05
CA ILE A 342 -13.61 -1.75 9.63
C ILE A 342 -13.79 -3.23 9.28
N HIS A 343 -14.77 -3.52 8.42
CA HIS A 343 -15.09 -4.86 7.94
C HIS A 343 -15.17 -4.83 6.41
N THR A 344 -14.48 -5.76 5.74
CA THR A 344 -14.58 -5.92 4.29
C THR A 344 -15.98 -6.41 3.91
N GLY A 345 -16.65 -5.69 3.02
CA GLY A 345 -17.96 -6.07 2.47
C GLY A 345 -19.11 -5.13 2.83
N ARG A 346 -18.93 -4.20 3.79
CA ARG A 346 -19.89 -3.09 3.95
C ARG A 346 -19.65 -2.01 2.90
N PRO A 347 -20.71 -1.38 2.36
CA PRO A 347 -20.56 -0.19 1.53
C PRO A 347 -19.90 0.92 2.34
N GLN A 348 -19.15 1.78 1.65
CA GLN A 348 -18.61 2.97 2.29
C GLN A 348 -19.69 4.02 2.47
N GLU A 349 -19.66 4.66 3.63
CA GLU A 349 -20.52 5.79 3.89
C GLU A 349 -19.95 7.06 3.24
N PHE A 350 -20.69 7.58 2.26
CA PHE A 350 -20.42 8.86 1.64
C PHE A 350 -21.37 9.94 2.18
N SER A 351 -20.96 11.21 2.08
CA SER A 351 -21.76 12.34 2.56
C SER A 351 -23.08 12.51 1.81
N CYS A 352 -23.12 12.13 0.52
CA CYS A 352 -24.33 12.14 -0.28
C CYS A 352 -25.17 10.88 0.03
N LYS A 353 -26.35 11.08 0.62
CA LYS A 353 -27.29 10.01 0.97
C LYS A 353 -28.30 9.78 -0.16
N PRO A 354 -28.30 8.62 -0.84
CA PRO A 354 -29.09 8.46 -2.06
C PRO A 354 -30.61 8.46 -1.88
N LYS A 355 -31.15 7.99 -0.75
CA LYS A 355 -32.59 8.00 -0.46
C LYS A 355 -33.12 9.41 -0.23
N THR A 356 -32.45 10.19 0.61
CA THR A 356 -32.89 11.53 1.02
C THR A 356 -32.36 12.65 0.11
N LEU A 357 -31.41 12.33 -0.78
CA LEU A 357 -30.63 13.28 -1.57
C LEU A 357 -29.84 14.29 -0.71
N GLN A 358 -29.74 14.07 0.60
CA GLN A 358 -29.04 14.95 1.53
C GLN A 358 -27.54 14.91 1.25
N GLY A 359 -26.90 16.08 1.25
CA GLY A 359 -25.45 16.20 1.00
C GLY A 359 -25.02 15.96 -0.46
N CYS A 360 -25.96 15.79 -1.38
CA CYS A 360 -25.68 15.51 -2.78
C CYS A 360 -25.61 16.78 -3.64
N THR A 361 -24.70 16.79 -4.61
CA THR A 361 -24.66 17.84 -5.63
C THR A 361 -25.85 17.71 -6.61
N ARG A 362 -26.21 18.79 -7.32
CA ARG A 362 -27.28 18.77 -8.34
C ARG A 362 -27.08 17.67 -9.41
N LYS A 363 -25.83 17.40 -9.79
CA LYS A 363 -25.50 16.37 -10.79
C LYS A 363 -25.69 14.96 -10.23
N GLU A 364 -25.33 14.74 -8.98
CA GLU A 364 -25.56 13.48 -8.27
C GLU A 364 -27.05 13.26 -8.05
N ALA A 365 -27.80 14.27 -7.58
CA ALA A 365 -29.25 14.21 -7.41
C ALA A 365 -29.97 13.82 -8.69
N LYS A 366 -29.65 14.47 -9.83
CA LYS A 366 -30.23 14.15 -11.14
C LYS A 366 -29.86 12.74 -11.62
N PHE A 367 -28.67 12.25 -11.30
CA PHE A 367 -28.27 10.89 -11.63
C PHE A 367 -29.06 9.90 -10.77
N MET A 368 -29.13 10.12 -9.45
CA MET A 368 -29.83 9.25 -8.51
C MET A 368 -31.32 9.14 -8.79
N SER A 369 -31.99 10.25 -9.09
CA SER A 369 -33.43 10.24 -9.37
C SER A 369 -33.81 9.33 -10.54
N ARG A 370 -32.88 9.08 -11.47
CA ARG A 370 -33.07 8.11 -12.57
C ARG A 370 -32.98 6.66 -12.10
N TRP A 371 -32.20 6.37 -11.06
CA TRP A 371 -31.86 5.02 -10.62
C TRP A 371 -32.62 4.56 -9.37
N GLN A 372 -33.21 5.48 -8.59
CA GLN A 372 -33.95 5.17 -7.36
C GLN A 372 -35.12 4.20 -7.57
N SER A 373 -35.84 4.31 -8.70
CA SER A 373 -36.97 3.44 -9.05
C SER A 373 -36.58 2.25 -9.93
N THR A 374 -35.29 2.08 -10.21
CA THR A 374 -34.79 1.05 -11.13
C THR A 374 -34.68 -0.31 -10.44
N SER A 375 -34.95 -1.39 -11.17
CA SER A 375 -34.90 -2.73 -10.61
C SER A 375 -33.47 -3.12 -10.18
N ARG A 376 -33.38 -4.02 -9.20
CA ARG A 376 -32.10 -4.56 -8.71
C ARG A 376 -31.25 -5.18 -9.83
N GLY A 377 -31.89 -5.84 -10.79
CA GLY A 377 -31.21 -6.48 -11.93
C GLY A 377 -30.52 -5.46 -12.83
N GLU A 378 -31.20 -4.36 -13.11
CA GLU A 378 -30.69 -3.26 -13.93
C GLU A 378 -29.59 -2.47 -13.20
N LEU A 379 -29.74 -2.21 -11.90
CA LEU A 379 -28.67 -1.62 -11.07
C LEU A 379 -27.38 -2.47 -11.12
N SER A 380 -27.53 -3.79 -10.94
CA SER A 380 -26.40 -4.73 -10.98
C SER A 380 -25.77 -4.82 -12.38
N ALA A 381 -26.57 -4.69 -13.44
CA ALA A 381 -26.08 -4.65 -14.81
C ALA A 381 -25.28 -3.36 -15.09
N GLU A 382 -25.76 -2.20 -14.63
CA GLU A 382 -25.06 -0.93 -14.80
C GLU A 382 -23.76 -0.88 -14.00
N ILE A 383 -23.74 -1.38 -12.76
CA ILE A 383 -22.52 -1.52 -11.96
C ILE A 383 -21.48 -2.34 -12.73
N ARG A 384 -21.87 -3.52 -13.24
CA ARG A 384 -20.97 -4.36 -14.05
C ARG A 384 -20.49 -3.63 -15.30
N ARG A 385 -21.36 -2.90 -15.99
CA ARG A 385 -21.02 -2.12 -17.17
C ARG A 385 -19.98 -1.04 -16.84
N LEU A 386 -20.20 -0.25 -15.79
CA LEU A 386 -19.26 0.78 -15.35
C LEU A 386 -17.90 0.20 -14.99
N THR A 387 -17.87 -0.86 -14.18
CA THR A 387 -16.63 -1.56 -13.80
C THR A 387 -15.90 -2.11 -15.03
N SER A 388 -16.61 -2.70 -15.99
CA SER A 388 -15.99 -3.23 -17.21
C SER A 388 -15.41 -2.16 -18.15
N SER A 389 -15.87 -0.91 -18.01
CA SER A 389 -15.43 0.23 -18.82
C SER A 389 -14.26 1.01 -18.21
N MET A 390 -13.80 0.64 -17.01
CA MET A 390 -12.67 1.28 -16.35
C MET A 390 -11.34 0.86 -16.99
N GLY A 391 -10.33 1.74 -16.90
CA GLY A 391 -9.00 1.52 -17.50
C GLY A 391 -8.78 2.23 -18.83
N ASN A 392 -9.78 2.97 -19.33
CA ASN A 392 -9.68 3.77 -20.56
C ASN A 392 -8.91 5.08 -20.36
N SER A 393 -9.24 5.82 -19.30
CA SER A 393 -8.53 7.05 -18.93
C SER A 393 -8.76 7.37 -17.44
N PRO A 394 -7.81 8.03 -16.74
CA PRO A 394 -8.02 8.35 -15.34
C PRO A 394 -9.22 9.28 -15.10
N ALA A 395 -9.52 10.19 -16.02
CA ALA A 395 -10.67 11.10 -15.88
C ALA A 395 -12.01 10.35 -16.01
N SER A 396 -12.11 9.44 -16.98
CA SER A 396 -13.31 8.61 -17.14
C SER A 396 -13.48 7.66 -15.96
N ASP A 397 -12.39 7.07 -15.46
CA ASP A 397 -12.40 6.17 -14.30
C ASP A 397 -12.93 6.90 -13.07
N ILE A 398 -12.41 8.09 -12.75
CA ILE A 398 -12.88 8.90 -11.62
C ILE A 398 -14.38 9.20 -11.74
N LYS A 399 -14.84 9.57 -12.94
CA LYS A 399 -16.27 9.83 -13.18
C LYS A 399 -17.11 8.56 -13.02
N ALA A 400 -16.61 7.41 -13.46
CA ALA A 400 -17.28 6.12 -13.32
C ALA A 400 -17.36 5.71 -11.84
N MET A 401 -16.28 5.84 -11.07
CA MET A 401 -16.26 5.53 -9.63
C MET A 401 -17.23 6.41 -8.83
N LYS A 402 -17.34 7.70 -9.14
CA LYS A 402 -18.35 8.57 -8.50
C LYS A 402 -19.78 8.06 -8.72
N LYS A 403 -20.08 7.54 -9.91
CA LYS A 403 -21.38 6.91 -10.19
C LYS A 403 -21.53 5.55 -9.51
N LEU A 404 -20.45 4.75 -9.51
CA LEU A 404 -20.41 3.44 -8.88
C LEU A 404 -20.76 3.54 -7.39
N ALA A 405 -20.15 4.49 -6.67
CA ALA A 405 -20.42 4.79 -5.27
C ALA A 405 -21.92 4.94 -4.98
N VAL A 406 -22.59 5.70 -5.83
CA VAL A 406 -24.03 5.97 -5.73
C VAL A 406 -24.85 4.71 -5.99
N LEU A 407 -24.53 3.97 -7.05
CA LEU A 407 -25.28 2.76 -7.42
C LEU A 407 -25.09 1.62 -6.40
N GLU A 408 -23.88 1.46 -5.85
CA GLU A 408 -23.60 0.48 -4.81
C GLU A 408 -24.36 0.78 -3.52
N THR A 409 -24.46 2.06 -3.15
CA THR A 409 -25.25 2.49 -2.00
C THR A 409 -26.74 2.21 -2.22
N LEU A 410 -27.29 2.57 -3.39
CA LEU A 410 -28.69 2.25 -3.74
C LEU A 410 -28.96 0.75 -3.74
N LEU A 411 -28.02 -0.05 -4.24
CA LEU A 411 -28.14 -1.51 -4.29
C LEU A 411 -28.12 -2.13 -2.88
N HIS A 412 -27.29 -1.60 -1.98
CA HIS A 412 -27.25 -2.05 -0.58
C HIS A 412 -28.50 -1.63 0.20
N ASP A 413 -28.94 -0.39 0.02
CA ASP A 413 -30.15 0.14 0.66
C ASP A 413 -31.43 -0.59 0.23
N ALA A 414 -31.41 -1.26 -0.93
CA ALA A 414 -32.46 -2.15 -1.42
C ALA A 414 -32.31 -3.61 -0.91
N GLN A 415 -31.18 -3.96 -0.28
CA GLN A 415 -30.93 -5.25 0.36
C GLN A 415 -31.26 -5.25 1.85
N GLU A 416 -31.16 -4.10 2.53
CA GLU A 416 -31.71 -3.98 3.87
C GLU A 416 -33.24 -4.14 3.79
N PRO A 417 -33.83 -5.19 4.40
CA PRO A 417 -35.27 -5.22 4.54
C PRO A 417 -35.66 -3.96 5.31
N GLU A 418 -36.70 -3.25 4.86
CA GLU A 418 -37.32 -2.20 5.64
C GLU A 418 -37.44 -2.72 7.08
N ALA A 419 -36.64 -2.16 7.98
CA ALA A 419 -36.75 -2.47 9.39
C ALA A 419 -38.13 -1.97 9.79
N ARG A 420 -39.09 -2.89 9.77
CA ARG A 420 -40.39 -2.87 10.41
C ARG A 420 -40.80 -1.48 10.85
N GLU A 421 -41.58 -0.81 10.02
CA GLU A 421 -42.72 -0.05 10.53
C GLU A 421 -43.66 -1.06 11.22
N GLU A 422 -43.29 -1.52 12.42
CA GLU A 422 -44.20 -2.08 13.40
C GLU A 422 -44.25 -1.07 14.55
N LEU A 423 -45.32 -0.28 14.50
CA LEU A 423 -46.10 0.36 15.58
C LEU A 423 -45.54 0.29 17.01
#